data_AF-A0A3P8WGH0-F1
#
_entry.id   AF-A0A3P8WGH0-F1
#
_cell.length_a   1.000
_cell.length_b   1.000
_cell.length_c   1.000
_cell.angle_alpha   90.00
_cell.angle_beta   90.00
_cell.angle_gamma   90.00
#
_symmetry.space_group_name_H-M   'P 1'
#
loop_
_entity.id
_entity.type
_entity.pdbx_description
1 polymer ?
#
loop_
_entity_poly.entity_id
_entity_poly.type
_entity_poly.pdbx_seq_one_letter_code
_entity_poly.pdbx_strand_id
1 'polypeptide(L)'
;LSYIKALIYPNVNIHNFTTSWRDGMAFNALIHKHRPDLIDFDKLKKSNAHYNLQNAFNLAEQHLGLTRLLDPEGEQADVMTPK
;
A
#
# COMPACT_ATOMS: atom_id res chain seq x y z
N LEU A 1 1.03 -11.63 10.41
CA LEU A 1 0.06 -10.92 9.55
C LEU A 1 -1.37 -10.90 10.12
N SER A 2 -1.86 -11.97 10.77
CA SER A 2 -3.23 -12.04 11.32
C SER A 2 -3.57 -11.02 12.42
N TYR A 3 -2.57 -10.44 13.11
CA TYR A 3 -2.81 -9.55 14.26
C TYR A 3 -2.87 -8.04 13.93
N ILE A 4 -2.53 -7.63 12.70
CA ILE A 4 -2.59 -6.21 12.31
C ILE A 4 -4.03 -5.77 11.97
N LYS A 5 -4.98 -6.71 11.97
CA LYS A 5 -6.06 -6.71 10.99
C LYS A 5 -7.45 -6.25 11.47
N ALA A 6 -7.72 -6.10 12.77
CA ALA A 6 -9.12 -5.93 13.21
C ALA A 6 -9.46 -4.62 13.92
N LEU A 7 -8.52 -3.96 14.60
CA LEU A 7 -8.87 -2.84 15.50
C LEU A 7 -8.49 -1.44 14.97
N ILE A 8 -7.52 -1.33 14.06
CA ILE A 8 -7.02 -0.02 13.61
C ILE A 8 -7.62 0.40 12.26
N TYR A 9 -8.01 -0.55 11.40
CA TYR A 9 -8.66 -0.27 10.12
C TYR A 9 -9.81 -1.24 9.86
N PRO A 10 -11.00 -1.01 10.46
CA PRO A 10 -12.14 -1.92 10.33
C PRO A 10 -12.58 -2.13 8.87
N ASN A 11 -12.26 -1.17 8.00
CA ASN A 11 -12.57 -1.23 6.58
C ASN A 11 -11.54 -2.04 5.76
N VAL A 12 -10.44 -2.51 6.34
CA VAL A 12 -9.39 -3.25 5.60
C VAL A 12 -9.40 -4.71 5.99
N ASN A 13 -9.78 -5.59 5.07
CA ASN A 13 -9.84 -7.03 5.32
C ASN A 13 -9.05 -7.85 4.29
N ILE A 14 -7.78 -8.12 4.61
CA ILE A 14 -6.79 -8.83 3.78
C ILE A 14 -6.89 -10.36 3.87
N HIS A 15 -7.61 -11.03 2.97
CA HIS A 15 -7.76 -12.49 3.01
C HIS A 15 -6.80 -13.23 2.07
N ASN A 16 -6.21 -12.52 1.12
CA ASN A 16 -5.30 -13.07 0.13
C ASN A 16 -4.26 -12.00 -0.30
N PHE A 17 -3.27 -12.44 -1.07
CA PHE A 17 -2.21 -11.56 -1.62
C PHE A 17 -2.54 -11.01 -3.01
N THR A 18 -3.81 -11.08 -3.42
CA THR A 18 -4.24 -10.63 -4.75
C THR A 18 -5.38 -9.62 -4.63
N THR A 19 -6.63 -10.08 -4.60
CA THR A 19 -7.82 -9.22 -4.68
C THR A 19 -7.97 -8.29 -3.48
N SER A 20 -7.48 -8.69 -2.30
CA SER A 20 -7.62 -7.89 -1.07
C SER A 20 -6.79 -6.60 -1.06
N TRP A 21 -5.91 -6.42 -2.05
CA TRP A 21 -5.01 -5.27 -2.17
C TRP A 21 -5.42 -4.34 -3.30
N ARG A 22 -6.37 -4.76 -4.17
CA ARG A 22 -6.73 -4.06 -5.41
C ARG A 22 -7.38 -2.70 -5.18
N ASP A 23 -8.04 -2.50 -4.05
CA ASP A 23 -8.65 -1.20 -3.70
C ASP A 23 -7.65 -0.20 -3.08
N GLY A 24 -6.39 -0.61 -2.89
CA GLY A 24 -5.32 0.21 -2.33
C GLY A 24 -5.41 0.50 -0.83
N MET A 25 -6.50 0.12 -0.14
CA MET A 25 -6.67 0.45 1.28
C MET A 25 -5.66 -0.31 2.16
N ALA A 26 -5.35 -1.55 1.79
CA ALA A 26 -4.37 -2.37 2.50
C ALA A 26 -2.95 -1.77 2.47
N PHE A 27 -2.53 -1.21 1.34
CA PHE A 27 -1.22 -0.56 1.23
C PHE A 27 -1.14 0.73 2.05
N ASN A 28 -2.16 1.59 1.96
CA ASN A 28 -2.22 2.80 2.78
C ASN A 28 -2.24 2.48 4.28
N ALA A 29 -2.91 1.39 4.68
CA ALA A 29 -2.98 0.98 6.08
C ALA A 29 -1.61 0.56 6.63
N LEU A 30 -0.78 -0.10 5.80
CA LEU A 30 0.59 -0.45 6.16
C LEU A 30 1.46 0.80 6.35
N ILE A 31 1.34 1.78 5.46
CA ILE A 31 2.09 3.04 5.54
C ILE A 31 1.63 3.85 6.74
N HIS A 32 0.32 4.08 6.91
CA HIS A 32 -0.24 4.83 8.04
C HIS A 32 0.11 4.17 9.39
N LYS A 33 0.25 2.84 9.43
CA LYS A 33 0.72 2.15 10.63
C LYS A 33 2.17 2.50 11.00
N HIS A 34 3.05 2.74 10.03
CA HIS A 34 4.45 3.10 10.28
C HIS A 34 4.66 4.61 10.40
N ARG A 35 3.90 5.40 9.64
CA ARG A 35 3.97 6.86 9.52
C ARG A 35 2.56 7.45 9.40
N PRO A 36 1.83 7.56 10.51
CA PRO A 36 0.45 8.06 10.49
C PRO A 36 0.35 9.51 10.03
N ASP A 37 1.43 10.29 10.18
CA ASP A 37 1.54 11.67 9.74
C ASP A 37 1.49 11.84 8.21
N LEU A 38 1.76 10.78 7.43
CA LEU A 38 1.80 10.86 5.97
C LEU A 38 0.44 10.59 5.29
N ILE A 39 -0.53 10.02 6.01
CA ILE A 39 -1.80 9.57 5.42
C ILE A 39 -2.96 9.99 6.31
N ASP A 40 -3.89 10.75 5.75
CA ASP A 40 -5.21 10.94 6.38
C ASP A 40 -6.11 9.76 5.99
N PHE A 41 -6.03 8.67 6.76
CA PHE A 41 -6.64 7.40 6.37
C PHE A 41 -8.17 7.47 6.33
N ASP A 42 -8.79 8.28 7.19
CA ASP A 42 -10.24 8.42 7.28
C ASP A 42 -10.85 9.09 6.04
N LYS A 43 -10.05 9.82 5.26
CA LYS A 43 -10.48 10.41 3.98
C LYS A 43 -10.44 9.43 2.81
N LEU A 44 -9.78 8.28 2.96
CA LEU A 44 -9.67 7.28 1.90
C LEU A 44 -10.97 6.51 1.72
N LYS A 45 -11.29 6.19 0.46
CA LYS A 45 -12.50 5.44 0.10
C LYS A 45 -12.13 4.26 -0.77
N LYS A 46 -12.71 3.09 -0.49
CA LYS A 46 -12.54 1.87 -1.31
C LYS A 46 -12.86 2.06 -2.79
N SER A 47 -13.84 2.92 -3.09
CA SER A 47 -14.24 3.24 -4.46
C SER A 47 -13.13 3.93 -5.28
N ASN A 48 -12.13 4.52 -4.63
CA ASN A 48 -11.10 5.32 -5.27
C ASN A 48 -9.79 4.53 -5.42
N ALA A 49 -9.88 3.30 -5.93
CA ALA A 49 -8.77 2.35 -5.97
C ALA A 49 -7.50 2.91 -6.61
N HIS A 50 -7.62 3.57 -7.76
CA HIS A 50 -6.48 4.15 -8.48
C HIS A 50 -5.73 5.19 -7.63
N TYR A 51 -6.48 6.13 -7.01
CA TYR A 51 -5.92 7.13 -6.12
C TYR A 51 -5.24 6.49 -4.91
N ASN A 52 -5.90 5.52 -4.26
CA ASN A 52 -5.35 4.87 -3.08
C ASN A 52 -4.01 4.16 -3.41
N LEU A 53 -3.96 3.42 -4.52
CA LEU A 53 -2.75 2.73 -4.96
C LEU A 53 -1.63 3.72 -5.26
N GLN A 54 -1.92 4.76 -6.05
CA GLN A 54 -0.93 5.78 -6.41
C GLN A 54 -0.41 6.52 -5.17
N ASN A 55 -1.28 6.91 -4.25
CA ASN A 55 -0.90 7.56 -3.00
C ASN A 55 0.05 6.69 -2.19
N ALA A 56 -0.32 5.41 -1.98
CA ALA A 56 0.50 4.49 -1.20
C ALA A 56 1.89 4.30 -1.83
N PHE A 57 1.96 4.05 -3.14
CA PHE A 57 3.24 3.78 -3.79
C PHE A 57 4.14 5.02 -3.83
N ASN A 58 3.59 6.20 -4.09
CA ASN A 58 4.37 7.44 -4.07
C ASN A 58 4.93 7.72 -2.66
N LEU A 59 4.11 7.58 -1.61
CA LEU A 59 4.57 7.80 -0.23
C LEU A 59 5.61 6.77 0.21
N ALA A 60 5.42 5.51 -0.19
CA ALA A 60 6.38 4.44 0.10
C ALA A 60 7.75 4.70 -0.56
N GLU A 61 7.75 5.15 -1.81
CA GLU A 61 8.97 5.49 -2.55
C GLU A 61 9.66 6.72 -1.94
N GLN A 62 8.91 7.80 -1.70
CA GLN A 62 9.46 9.08 -1.26
C GLN A 62 9.92 9.10 0.20
N HIS A 63 9.22 8.39 1.08
CA HIS A 63 9.45 8.50 2.53
C HIS A 63 9.96 7.23 3.19
N LEU A 64 9.80 6.07 2.55
CA LEU A 64 10.24 4.79 3.10
C LEU A 64 11.36 4.14 2.27
N GLY A 65 11.78 4.78 1.16
CA GLY A 65 12.82 4.24 0.28
C GLY A 65 12.44 2.91 -0.36
N LEU A 66 11.15 2.60 -0.42
CA LEU A 66 10.63 1.37 -1.01
C LEU A 66 10.49 1.56 -2.51
N THR A 67 11.46 1.07 -3.27
CA THR A 67 11.38 1.03 -4.74
C THR A 67 10.24 0.11 -5.16
N ARG A 68 9.45 0.55 -6.15
CA ARG A 68 8.39 -0.29 -6.76
C ARG A 68 9.04 -1.53 -7.38
N LEU A 69 8.71 -2.70 -6.85
CA LEU A 69 9.20 -3.98 -7.36
C LEU A 69 8.33 -4.56 -8.49
N LEU A 70 7.20 -3.93 -8.81
CA LEU A 70 6.19 -4.43 -9.74
C LEU A 70 5.77 -3.33 -10.71
N ASP A 71 6.11 -3.50 -11.98
CA ASP A 71 5.49 -2.72 -13.06
C ASP A 71 4.07 -3.26 -13.37
N PRO A 72 3.16 -2.41 -13.89
CA PRO A 72 1.76 -2.78 -14.15
C PRO A 72 1.59 -3.96 -15.14
N GLU A 73 2.64 -4.33 -15.88
CA GLU A 73 2.66 -5.48 -16.79
C GLU A 73 3.21 -6.77 -16.16
N GLY A 74 3.62 -6.74 -14.88
CA GLY A 74 4.10 -7.92 -14.15
C GLY A 74 5.57 -8.26 -14.34
N GLU A 75 6.34 -7.38 -15.00
CA GLU A 75 7.80 -7.48 -15.03
C GLU A 75 8.34 -6.96 -13.69
N GLN A 76 9.18 -7.77 -13.04
CA GLN A 76 9.93 -7.33 -11.87
C GLN A 76 10.86 -6.22 -12.34
N ALA A 77 10.73 -5.02 -11.77
CA ALA A 77 11.71 -3.97 -12.00
C ALA A 77 13.05 -4.52 -11.49
N ASP A 78 13.95 -4.82 -12.44
CA ASP A 78 15.26 -5.39 -12.18
C ASP A 78 15.93 -4.50 -11.12
N VAL A 79 16.22 -5.09 -9.97
CA VAL A 79 16.84 -4.37 -8.87
C VAL A 79 18.14 -3.85 -9.43
N MET A 80 18.27 -2.53 -9.55
CA MET A 80 19.49 -1.86 -9.97
C MET A 80 20.60 -2.26 -8.99
N THR A 81 21.29 -3.35 -9.31
CA THR A 81 22.49 -3.81 -8.65
C THR A 81 23.61 -2.93 -9.19
N PRO A 82 24.24 -2.08 -8.36
CA PRO A 82 25.46 -1.42 -8.79
C PRO A 82 26.51 -2.51 -9.01
N LYS A 83 27.18 -2.48 -10.16
CA LYS A 83 28.48 -3.17 -10.32
C LYS A 83 29.52 -2.56 -9.40
#